data_AF-A0A2H9L8R4-F1
#
_entry.id   AF-A0A2H9L8R4-F1
#
_cell.length_a   1.000
_cell.length_b   1.000
_cell.length_c   1.000
_cell.angle_alpha   90.00
_cell.angle_beta   90.00
_cell.angle_gamma   90.00
#
_symmetry.space_group_name_H-M   'P 1'
#
loop_
_entity.id
_entity.type
_entity.pdbx_description
1 polymer ?
#
loop_
_entity_poly.entity_id
_entity_poly.type
_entity_poly.pdbx_seq_one_letter_code
_entity_poly.pdbx_strand_id
1 'polypeptide(L)'
;QVKISKLKEGMIPAEVIYAKNRKIGRWSSFLGLGTPSWDRAYTNPNRAAGLTRYQVGELKRLMKRGKLKGSIKIKKGMPYAPALCIGLFIAVLYGDLYWRLITLISGVSAQLLIPLILIFI
;
A
#
# COMPACT_ATOMS: atom_id res chain seq x y z
N GLN A 1 -9.69 10.43 -6.09
CA GLN A 1 -9.54 10.55 -7.57
C GLN A 1 -8.71 11.81 -7.87
N VAL A 2 -7.90 11.79 -8.92
CA VAL A 2 -7.04 12.92 -9.33
C VAL A 2 -7.31 13.26 -10.79
N LYS A 3 -7.29 14.54 -11.17
CA LYS A 3 -7.41 14.98 -12.58
C LYS A 3 -6.15 14.55 -13.35
N ILE A 4 -6.32 14.05 -14.57
CA ILE A 4 -5.21 13.60 -15.43
C ILE A 4 -4.26 14.77 -15.75
N SER A 5 -4.78 15.99 -15.88
CA SER A 5 -3.95 17.19 -16.05
C SER A 5 -2.96 17.40 -14.90
N LYS A 6 -3.33 17.00 -13.68
CA LYS A 6 -2.54 17.12 -12.45
C LYS A 6 -1.70 15.88 -12.13
N LEU A 7 -1.67 14.87 -13.01
CA LEU A 7 -0.80 13.70 -12.84
C LEU A 7 0.66 14.11 -12.82
N LYS A 8 1.39 13.54 -11.87
CA LYS A 8 2.84 13.65 -11.71
C LYS A 8 3.46 12.26 -11.80
N GLU A 9 4.75 12.23 -12.13
CA GLU A 9 5.56 11.03 -12.04
C GLU A 9 5.57 10.47 -10.61
N GLY A 10 5.67 9.14 -10.48
CA GLY A 10 5.66 8.43 -9.21
C GLY A 10 4.26 8.21 -8.61
N MET A 11 3.20 8.84 -9.14
CA MET A 11 1.84 8.54 -8.68
C MET A 11 1.44 7.10 -9.03
N ILE A 12 0.91 6.36 -8.05
CA ILE A 12 0.53 4.95 -8.22
C ILE A 12 -0.94 4.86 -8.65
N PRO A 13 -1.23 4.34 -9.86
CA PRO A 13 -2.60 4.21 -10.33
C PRO A 13 -3.32 3.09 -9.57
N ALA A 14 -4.61 3.27 -9.30
CA ALA A 14 -5.46 2.25 -8.70
C ALA A 14 -6.26 1.44 -9.73
N GLU A 15 -6.18 1.82 -11.00
CA GLU A 15 -6.88 1.19 -12.12
C GLU A 15 -5.94 1.00 -13.32
N VAL A 16 -6.20 -0.02 -14.12
CA VAL A 16 -5.51 -0.27 -15.40
C VAL A 16 -6.24 0.49 -16.49
N ILE A 17 -5.52 1.36 -17.20
CA ILE A 17 -5.95 1.97 -18.44
C ILE A 17 -5.26 1.20 -19.56
N TYR A 18 -6.04 0.66 -20.48
CA TYR A 18 -5.54 -0.19 -21.55
C TYR A 18 -6.16 0.19 -22.89
N ALA A 19 -5.46 -0.13 -23.98
CA ALA A 19 -6.01 -0.17 -25.32
C ALA A 19 -6.36 -1.62 -25.68
N LYS A 20 -7.56 -1.80 -26.23
CA LYS A 20 -8.01 -3.04 -26.86
C LYS A 20 -8.89 -2.70 -28.06
N ASN A 21 -8.61 -3.28 -29.23
CA ASN A 21 -9.39 -3.04 -30.46
C ASN A 21 -9.59 -1.54 -30.77
N ARG A 22 -8.51 -0.75 -30.69
CA ARG A 22 -8.48 0.72 -30.88
C ARG A 22 -9.34 1.54 -29.90
N LYS A 23 -9.98 0.90 -28.91
CA LYS A 23 -10.74 1.55 -27.84
C LYS A 23 -9.90 1.62 -26.56
N ILE A 24 -10.05 2.72 -25.82
CA ILE A 24 -9.42 2.89 -24.52
C ILE A 24 -10.42 2.45 -23.44
N GLY A 25 -10.03 1.45 -22.64
CA GLY A 25 -10.82 0.90 -21.55
C GLY A 25 -10.22 1.22 -20.19
N ARG A 26 -11.02 0.97 -19.14
CA ARG A 26 -10.59 1.01 -17.74
C ARG A 26 -10.97 -0.29 -17.07
N TRP A 27 -10.00 -0.87 -16.36
CA TRP A 27 -10.20 -2.08 -15.58
C TRP A 27 -9.76 -1.85 -14.14
N SER A 28 -10.59 -2.30 -13.21
CA SER A 28 -10.32 -2.21 -11.78
C SER A 28 -10.74 -3.54 -11.15
N SER A 29 -9.78 -4.43 -10.90
CA SER A 29 -10.06 -5.62 -10.08
C SER A 29 -10.06 -5.23 -8.61
N PHE A 30 -11.22 -5.34 -7.97
CA PHE A 30 -11.34 -5.25 -6.51
C PHE A 30 -10.93 -6.58 -5.82
N LEU A 31 -11.00 -7.71 -6.54
CA LEU A 31 -10.95 -9.06 -5.97
C LEU A 31 -9.99 -10.01 -6.72
N GLY A 32 -9.04 -9.48 -7.48
CA GLY A 32 -7.99 -10.29 -8.13
C GLY A 32 -8.45 -11.23 -9.28
N LEU A 33 -9.74 -11.31 -9.59
CA LEU A 33 -10.26 -12.18 -10.65
C LEU A 33 -10.02 -11.60 -12.05
N GLY A 34 -9.20 -12.30 -12.83
CA GLY A 34 -9.00 -12.13 -14.27
C GLY A 34 -8.20 -10.87 -14.66
N THR A 35 -7.07 -11.06 -15.33
CA THR A 35 -6.46 -10.01 -16.17
C THR A 35 -6.96 -10.20 -17.61
N PRO A 36 -7.88 -9.37 -18.11
CA PRO A 36 -8.20 -9.38 -19.53
C PRO A 36 -6.94 -9.28 -20.39
N SER A 37 -6.91 -10.00 -21.51
CA SER A 37 -5.91 -9.75 -22.55
C SER A 37 -6.15 -8.37 -23.16
N TRP A 38 -5.13 -7.52 -23.11
CA TRP A 38 -5.09 -6.17 -23.69
C TRP A 38 -3.87 -6.01 -24.59
N ASP A 39 -4.04 -5.26 -25.69
CA ASP A 39 -2.98 -5.02 -26.68
C ASP A 39 -1.85 -4.16 -26.08
N ARG A 40 -2.22 -3.20 -25.23
CA ARG A 40 -1.28 -2.32 -24.53
C ARG A 40 -1.86 -1.78 -23.24
N ALA A 41 -1.13 -1.89 -22.14
CA ALA A 41 -1.44 -1.23 -20.87
C ALA A 41 -0.66 0.08 -20.72
N TYR A 42 -1.36 1.17 -20.38
CA TYR A 42 -0.77 2.49 -20.10
C TYR A 42 -0.48 2.70 -18.61
N THR A 43 -1.18 1.98 -17.74
CA THR A 43 -0.99 2.03 -16.29
C THR A 43 -0.86 0.63 -15.72
N ASN A 44 -0.11 0.50 -14.63
CA ASN A 44 0.03 -0.76 -13.91
C ASN A 44 -0.16 -0.52 -12.40
N PRO A 45 -1.27 -0.98 -11.80
CA PRO A 45 -1.54 -0.79 -10.37
C PRO A 45 -0.71 -1.69 -9.44
N ASN A 46 -0.04 -2.72 -9.99
CA ASN A 46 0.82 -3.64 -9.24
C ASN A 46 2.26 -3.12 -9.11
N ARG A 47 2.63 -2.09 -9.89
CA ARG A 47 3.96 -1.48 -9.82
C ARG A 47 3.98 -0.39 -8.75
N ALA A 48 4.69 -0.65 -7.66
CA ALA A 48 4.87 0.30 -6.56
C ALA A 48 5.68 1.55 -6.94
N ALA A 49 6.51 1.49 -8.00
CA ALA A 49 7.25 2.65 -8.50
C ALA A 49 6.34 3.74 -9.13
N GLY A 50 5.07 3.43 -9.37
CA GLY A 50 4.12 4.37 -9.95
C GLY A 50 4.32 4.63 -11.45
N LEU A 51 3.72 5.73 -11.93
CA LEU A 51 3.76 6.14 -13.33
C LEU A 51 5.08 6.83 -13.68
N THR A 52 5.67 6.46 -14.81
CA THR A 52 6.84 7.17 -15.35
C THR A 52 6.44 8.47 -16.03
N ARG A 53 7.39 9.40 -16.22
CA ARG A 53 7.16 10.64 -16.98
C ARG A 53 6.55 10.41 -18.36
N TYR A 54 7.02 9.38 -19.08
CA TYR A 54 6.50 9.00 -20.39
C TYR A 54 5.03 8.57 -20.32
N GLN A 55 4.69 7.69 -19.36
CA GLN A 55 3.31 7.23 -19.16
C GLN A 55 2.37 8.38 -18.81
N VAL A 56 2.81 9.31 -17.96
CA VAL A 56 2.05 10.53 -17.63
C VAL A 56 1.81 11.39 -18.88
N GLY A 57 2.81 11.54 -19.74
CA GLY A 57 2.69 12.26 -21.01
C GLY A 57 1.65 11.63 -21.95
N GLU A 58 1.71 10.31 -22.12
CA GLU A 58 0.76 9.56 -22.95
C GLU A 58 -0.67 9.65 -22.42
N LEU A 59 -0.87 9.53 -21.11
CA LEU A 59 -2.19 9.69 -20.48
C LEU A 59 -2.77 11.10 -20.70
N LYS A 60 -1.94 12.15 -20.59
CA LYS A 60 -2.34 13.53 -20.87
C LYS A 60 -2.70 13.73 -22.35
N ARG A 61 -1.96 13.10 -23.27
CA ARG A 61 -2.27 13.13 -24.72
C ARG A 61 -3.60 12.43 -25.02
N LEU A 62 -3.85 11.26 -24.44
CA LEU A 62 -5.11 10.51 -24.60
C LEU A 62 -6.32 11.29 -24.08
N MET A 63 -6.16 12.01 -22.96
CA MET A 63 -7.16 12.92 -22.45
C MET A 63 -7.42 14.10 -23.39
N LYS A 64 -6.37 14.75 -23.91
CA LYS A 64 -6.51 15.87 -24.87
C LYS A 64 -7.22 15.43 -26.16
N ARG A 65 -7.03 14.18 -26.60
CA ARG A 65 -7.71 13.59 -27.77
C ARG A 65 -9.15 13.15 -27.50
N GLY A 66 -9.69 13.41 -26.31
CA GLY A 66 -11.06 13.00 -25.93
C GLY A 66 -11.25 11.49 -25.74
N LYS A 67 -10.18 10.68 -25.79
CA LYS A 67 -10.26 9.21 -25.69
C LYS A 67 -10.30 8.69 -24.25
N LEU A 68 -10.09 9.56 -23.26
CA LEU A 68 -9.98 9.18 -21.86
C LEU A 68 -10.64 10.23 -20.96
N LYS A 69 -11.50 9.78 -20.03
CA LYS A 69 -12.11 10.65 -18.99
C LYS A 69 -11.04 11.40 -18.20
N GLY A 70 -11.27 12.67 -17.90
CA GLY A 70 -10.28 13.58 -17.30
C GLY A 70 -9.83 13.28 -15.86
N SER A 71 -10.29 12.21 -15.22
CA SER A 71 -9.87 11.79 -13.88
C SER A 71 -9.42 10.32 -13.85
N ILE A 72 -8.49 10.02 -12.95
CA ILE A 72 -7.98 8.66 -12.68
C ILE A 72 -8.01 8.39 -11.18
N LYS A 73 -8.25 7.13 -10.79
CA LYS A 73 -8.08 6.68 -9.40
C LYS A 73 -6.58 6.47 -9.11
N ILE A 74 -6.09 7.10 -8.06
CA ILE A 74 -4.71 6.97 -7.55
C ILE A 74 -4.77 6.32 -6.18
N LYS A 75 -3.91 5.33 -5.92
CA LYS A 75 -3.72 4.77 -4.58
C LYS A 75 -3.03 5.82 -3.73
N LYS A 76 -3.68 6.25 -2.65
CA LYS A 76 -3.00 7.05 -1.62
C LYS A 76 -2.19 6.08 -0.76
N GLY A 77 -0.92 6.39 -0.53
CA GLY A 77 -0.13 5.68 0.47
C GLY A 77 -0.77 5.85 1.83
N MET A 78 -0.89 4.77 2.59
CA MET A 78 -1.24 4.85 4.01
C MET A 78 0.05 5.27 4.76
N PRO A 79 -0.04 6.16 5.77
CA PRO A 79 1.12 6.52 6.57
C PRO A 79 1.55 5.30 7.40
N TYR A 80 2.45 4.49 6.83
CA TYR A 80 2.90 3.24 7.43
C TYR A 80 3.77 3.47 8.67
N ALA A 81 4.62 4.49 8.64
CA ALA A 81 5.55 4.78 9.73
C ALA A 81 4.85 5.10 11.07
N PRO A 82 3.81 5.96 11.14
CA PRO A 82 3.05 6.16 12.37
C PRO A 82 2.39 4.88 12.91
N ALA A 83 1.80 4.07 12.02
CA ALA A 83 1.17 2.82 12.43
C ALA A 83 2.18 1.82 13.01
N LEU A 84 3.35 1.70 12.38
CA LEU A 84 4.44 0.88 12.91
C LEU A 84 4.99 1.40 14.24
N CYS A 85 5.17 2.71 14.38
CA CYS A 85 5.61 3.32 15.64
C CYS A 85 4.64 3.02 16.78
N ILE A 86 3.33 3.10 16.54
CA ILE A 86 2.31 2.75 17.54
C ILE A 86 2.41 1.26 17.91
N GLY A 87 2.52 0.38 16.91
CA GLY A 87 2.67 -1.06 17.16
C GLY A 87 3.93 -1.38 17.96
N LEU A 88 5.06 -0.76 17.64
CA LEU A 88 6.31 -0.90 18.38
C LEU A 88 6.18 -0.37 19.82
N PHE A 89 5.56 0.80 19.99
CA PHE A 89 5.34 1.40 21.30
C PHE A 89 4.49 0.50 22.20
N ILE A 90 3.41 -0.06 21.65
CA ILE A 90 2.58 -1.04 22.37
C ILE A 90 3.40 -2.27 22.70
N ALA A 91 4.18 -2.83 21.76
CA ALA A 91 4.98 -4.03 22.00
C ALA A 91 5.99 -3.86 23.14
N VAL A 92 6.69 -2.72 23.19
CA VAL A 92 7.64 -2.41 24.28
C VAL A 92 6.92 -2.32 25.62
N LEU A 93 5.78 -1.63 25.68
CA LEU A 93 5.02 -1.49 26.93
C LEU A 93 4.36 -2.81 27.37
N TYR A 94 3.93 -3.62 26.42
CA TYR A 94 3.21 -4.87 26.70
C TYR A 94 4.12 -5.91 27.35
N GLY A 95 5.41 -5.96 26.99
CA GLY A 95 6.37 -6.86 27.60
C GLY A 95 6.50 -6.64 29.11
N ASP A 96 6.83 -5.42 29.52
CA ASP A 96 6.95 -5.07 30.95
C ASP A 96 5.62 -5.21 31.70
N LEU A 97 4.51 -4.79 31.09
CA LEU A 97 3.18 -4.91 31.70
C LEU A 97 2.77 -6.37 31.91
N TYR A 98 3.04 -7.23 30.91
CA TYR A 98 2.73 -8.66 30.95
C TYR A 98 3.50 -9.38 32.07
N TRP A 99 4.81 -9.13 32.18
CA TRP A 99 5.63 -9.73 33.24
C TRP A 99 5.25 -9.25 34.63
N ARG A 100 4.92 -7.95 34.78
CA ARG A 100 4.41 -7.39 36.04
C ARG A 100 3.07 -8.01 36.45
N LEU A 101 2.15 -8.21 35.51
CA LEU A 101 0.88 -8.89 35.78
C LEU A 101 1.08 -10.34 36.21
N ILE A 102 1.96 -11.09 35.52
CA ILE A 102 2.26 -12.48 35.87
C ILE A 102 2.88 -12.60 37.25
N THR A 103 3.88 -11.78 37.57
CA THR A 103 4.53 -11.80 38.90
C THR A 103 3.57 -11.41 40.02
N LEU A 104 2.67 -10.46 39.77
CA LEU A 104 1.63 -10.06 40.73
C LEU A 104 0.62 -11.19 41.01
N ILE A 105 0.19 -11.91 39.97
CA ILE A 105 -0.78 -13.02 40.11
C ILE A 105 -0.13 -14.27 40.71
N SER A 106 1.11 -14.55 40.35
CA SER A 106 1.83 -15.76 40.81
C SER A 106 2.48 -15.62 42.19
N GLY A 107 2.58 -14.40 42.72
CA GLY A 107 3.28 -14.14 44.00
C GLY A 107 4.78 -14.43 43.96
N VAL A 108 5.34 -14.69 42.77
CA VAL A 108 6.76 -15.01 42.57
C VAL A 108 7.57 -13.71 42.52
N SER A 109 8.55 -13.58 43.42
CA SER A 109 9.50 -12.47 43.46
C SER A 109 10.34 -12.43 42.17
N ALA A 110 10.37 -11.27 41.50
CA ALA A 110 11.03 -11.05 40.21
C ALA A 110 12.50 -11.52 40.14
N GLN A 111 13.21 -11.54 41.28
CA GLN A 111 14.57 -12.06 41.41
C GLN A 111 14.75 -13.53 40.98
N LEU A 112 13.70 -14.37 41.06
CA LEU A 112 13.79 -15.79 40.66
C LEU A 112 13.55 -16.04 39.16
N LEU A 113 12.93 -15.08 38.45
CA LEU A 113 12.57 -15.22 37.03
C LEU A 113 13.68 -14.75 36.06
N ILE A 114 14.44 -13.73 36.45
CA ILE A 114 15.57 -13.20 35.67
C ILE A 114 16.62 -14.28 35.32
N PRO A 115 17.07 -15.14 36.25
CA PRO A 115 18.03 -16.20 35.91
C PRO A 115 17.41 -17.31 35.03
N LEU A 116 16.10 -17.57 35.13
CA LEU A 116 15.44 -18.62 34.34
C LEU A 116 15.37 -18.25 32.86
N ILE A 117 15.12 -16.98 32.53
CA ILE A 117 15.04 -16.50 31.14
C ILE A 117 16.42 -16.51 30.46
N LEU A 118 17.50 -16.23 31.21
CA LEU A 118 18.89 -16.29 30.74
C LEU A 118 19.39 -17.71 30.45
N ILE A 119 18.70 -18.75 30.93
CA ILE A 119 19.00 -20.15 30.62
C ILE A 119 18.37 -20.58 29.27
N PHE A 120 17.35 -19.86 28.79
CA PHE A 120 16.59 -20.19 27.58
C PHE A 120 16.83 -19.25 26.38
N ILE A 121 17.77 -18.30 26.50
CA ILE A 121 18.32 -17.48 25.40
C ILE A 121 19.78 -17.87 25.21
#